data_AF-A0A4Y8PS14-F1
#
_entry.id   AF-A0A4Y8PS14-F1
#
_cell.length_a   1.000
_cell.length_b   1.000
_cell.length_c   1.000
_cell.angle_alpha   90.00
_cell.angle_beta   90.00
_cell.angle_gamma   90.00
#
_symmetry.space_group_name_H-M   'P 1'
#
loop_
_entity.id
_entity.type
_entity.pdbx_description
1 polymer ?
#
loop_
_entity_poly.entity_id
_entity_poly.type
_entity_poly.pdbx_seq_one_letter_code
_entity_poly.pdbx_strand_id
1 'polypeptide(L)'
;MTAVLDAKLGPGALSDPSRSPYAVSLSDWNSVNGYVNQIVTTGQKVGSYINGIVPAFPELYACATDWQQRTFPNMIHLAKAIYKYGTADVKEQYAKLKQIVDALDNGGSVAAYMPQFTQLIDALTAEVVANESLAATIADAVVRFANAIDKVKRQVTQAAGSNVSARSLRASYDPGGQAGEVAKALALLPGLLNSLMNSPLAKIQLIRGSWTAIKEDLAAIAEAYADGFDPESPFLTELGIELAITQWQQVAGEAQAFAGNVWS
;
A
#
# COMPACT_ATOMS: atom_id res chain seq x y z
N MET A 1 13.96 -29.20 22.81
CA MET A 1 13.04 -29.10 21.67
C MET A 1 13.42 -27.82 20.95
N THR A 2 14.16 -27.94 19.85
CA THR A 2 14.49 -26.81 19.00
C THR A 2 13.22 -26.44 18.24
N ALA A 3 12.73 -25.21 18.40
CA ALA A 3 11.61 -24.73 17.61
C ALA A 3 12.04 -24.72 16.13
N VAL A 4 11.23 -25.32 15.25
CA VAL A 4 11.45 -25.23 13.80
C VAL A 4 11.13 -23.80 13.39
N LEU A 5 12.12 -23.06 12.90
CA LEU A 5 11.96 -21.69 12.44
C LEU A 5 11.32 -21.72 11.04
N ASP A 6 10.06 -21.30 10.88
CA ASP A 6 9.36 -21.21 9.57
C ASP A 6 9.59 -19.84 8.89
N ALA A 7 10.82 -19.32 8.95
CA ALA A 7 11.15 -18.01 8.38
C ALA A 7 11.29 -18.10 6.86
N LYS A 8 10.65 -17.18 6.13
CA LYS A 8 10.64 -17.17 4.66
C LYS A 8 11.12 -15.83 4.11
N LEU A 9 12.22 -15.87 3.35
CA LEU A 9 12.76 -14.69 2.68
C LEU A 9 11.97 -14.24 1.43
N GLY A 10 10.95 -15.00 1.03
CA GLY A 10 10.10 -14.69 -0.12
C GLY A 10 9.11 -13.55 0.13
N PRO A 11 8.47 -13.02 -0.92
CA PRO A 11 7.48 -11.94 -0.80
C PRO A 11 6.13 -12.38 -0.18
N GLY A 12 6.04 -13.63 0.31
CA GLY A 12 4.87 -14.21 0.94
C GLY A 12 3.62 -14.07 0.07
N ALA A 13 2.55 -13.51 0.63
CA ALA A 13 1.27 -13.35 -0.05
C ALA A 13 1.29 -12.47 -1.32
N LEU A 14 2.36 -11.71 -1.57
CA LEU A 14 2.49 -10.94 -2.81
C LEU A 14 2.87 -11.81 -4.01
N SER A 15 3.45 -13.00 -3.77
CA SER A 15 3.77 -13.95 -4.85
C SER A 15 2.54 -14.61 -5.47
N ASP A 16 1.39 -14.55 -4.82
CA ASP A 16 0.14 -15.15 -5.33
C ASP A 16 -0.45 -14.25 -6.42
N PRO A 17 -0.44 -14.67 -7.70
CA PRO A 17 -0.94 -13.84 -8.80
C PRO A 17 -2.43 -13.51 -8.68
N SER A 18 -3.21 -14.38 -8.04
CA SER A 18 -4.65 -14.14 -7.80
C SER A 18 -4.89 -13.05 -6.75
N ARG A 19 -3.89 -12.83 -5.89
CA ARG A 19 -3.94 -11.84 -4.81
C ARG A 19 -3.05 -10.64 -5.08
N SER A 20 -2.33 -10.61 -6.20
CA SER A 20 -1.42 -9.52 -6.56
C SER A 20 -2.05 -8.15 -6.23
N PRO A 21 -1.35 -7.30 -5.46
CA PRO A 21 -1.84 -5.97 -5.15
C PRO A 21 -1.86 -5.06 -6.39
N TYR A 22 -1.16 -5.46 -7.45
CA TYR A 22 -1.11 -4.77 -8.74
C TYR A 22 -2.16 -5.29 -9.73
N ALA A 23 -2.89 -6.34 -9.37
CA ALA A 23 -4.05 -6.81 -10.14
C ALA A 23 -5.28 -5.88 -10.00
N VAL A 24 -5.22 -4.83 -9.15
CA VAL A 24 -6.20 -3.75 -9.25
C VAL A 24 -6.08 -3.17 -10.65
N SER A 25 -7.18 -3.20 -11.40
CA SER A 25 -7.13 -2.74 -12.77
C SER A 25 -6.71 -1.27 -12.77
N LEU A 26 -5.83 -0.88 -13.70
CA LEU A 26 -5.50 0.52 -13.94
C LEU A 26 -6.78 1.38 -14.07
N SER A 27 -7.84 0.78 -14.61
CA SER A 27 -9.19 1.36 -14.68
C SER A 27 -9.77 1.75 -13.32
N ASP A 28 -9.58 0.95 -12.26
CA ASP A 28 -10.08 1.27 -10.92
C ASP A 28 -9.37 2.49 -10.34
N TRP A 29 -8.04 2.55 -10.47
CA TRP A 29 -7.24 3.69 -10.03
C TRP A 29 -7.57 4.97 -10.81
N ASN A 30 -7.74 4.84 -12.12
CA ASN A 30 -8.18 5.95 -12.98
C ASN A 30 -9.57 6.45 -12.60
N SER A 31 -10.48 5.54 -12.23
CA SER A 31 -11.82 5.90 -11.76
C SER A 31 -11.75 6.69 -10.45
N VAL A 32 -10.96 6.22 -9.48
CA VAL A 32 -10.74 6.95 -8.21
C VAL A 32 -10.16 8.33 -8.49
N ASN A 33 -9.15 8.45 -9.35
CA ASN A 33 -8.55 9.73 -9.72
C ASN A 33 -9.56 10.66 -10.43
N GLY A 34 -10.41 10.12 -11.30
CA GLY A 34 -11.49 10.89 -11.93
C GLY A 34 -12.46 11.49 -10.91
N TYR A 35 -12.88 10.69 -9.92
CA TYR A 35 -13.74 11.16 -8.84
C TYR A 35 -13.06 12.18 -7.94
N VAL A 36 -11.79 11.95 -7.57
CA VAL A 36 -10.99 12.88 -6.78
C VAL A 36 -10.87 14.24 -7.49
N ASN A 37 -10.55 14.23 -8.79
CA ASN A 37 -10.47 15.45 -9.61
C ASN A 37 -11.79 16.22 -9.62
N GLN A 38 -12.92 15.52 -9.73
CA GLN A 38 -14.23 16.14 -9.67
C GLN A 38 -14.53 16.77 -8.31
N ILE A 39 -14.19 16.08 -7.20
CA ILE A 39 -14.36 16.62 -5.84
C ILE A 39 -13.54 17.90 -5.65
N VAL A 40 -12.26 17.87 -6.05
CA VAL A 40 -11.36 19.02 -5.93
C VAL A 40 -11.86 20.19 -6.79
N THR A 41 -12.20 19.93 -8.06
CA THR A 41 -12.73 20.96 -8.97
C THR A 41 -14.01 21.57 -8.43
N THR A 42 -14.91 20.75 -7.88
CA THR A 42 -16.17 21.22 -7.29
C THR A 42 -15.90 22.07 -6.04
N GLY A 43 -15.03 21.60 -5.14
CA GLY A 43 -14.68 22.35 -3.93
C GLY A 43 -14.04 23.72 -4.23
N GLN A 44 -13.22 23.81 -5.27
CA GLN A 44 -12.66 25.09 -5.72
C GLN A 44 -13.72 26.06 -6.25
N LYS A 45 -14.71 25.56 -7.00
CA LYS A 45 -15.77 26.40 -7.60
C LYS A 45 -16.84 26.84 -6.60
N VAL A 46 -17.23 25.97 -5.68
CA VAL A 46 -18.45 26.14 -4.86
C VAL A 46 -18.24 25.90 -3.37
N GLY A 47 -17.00 25.92 -2.88
CA GLY A 47 -16.63 25.58 -1.50
C GLY A 47 -17.44 26.31 -0.41
N SER A 48 -17.66 27.62 -0.54
CA SER A 48 -18.46 28.38 0.43
C SER A 48 -19.93 27.96 0.43
N TYR A 49 -20.50 27.74 -0.77
CA TYR A 49 -21.89 27.32 -0.95
C TYR A 49 -22.13 25.91 -0.40
N ILE A 50 -21.27 24.95 -0.75
CA ILE A 50 -21.43 23.55 -0.32
C ILE A 50 -21.29 23.40 1.20
N ASN A 51 -20.46 24.20 1.87
CA ASN A 51 -20.29 24.14 3.33
C ASN A 51 -21.58 24.49 4.09
N GLY A 52 -22.43 25.35 3.52
CA GLY A 52 -23.73 25.68 4.11
C GLY A 52 -24.76 24.54 4.00
N ILE A 53 -24.54 23.59 3.09
CA ILE A 53 -25.46 22.48 2.81
C ILE A 53 -24.93 21.17 3.40
N VAL A 54 -23.63 20.94 3.26
CA VAL A 54 -22.90 19.73 3.66
C VAL A 54 -21.68 20.15 4.49
N PRO A 55 -21.84 20.36 5.81
CA PRO A 55 -20.74 20.81 6.68
C PRO A 55 -19.50 19.91 6.71
N ALA A 56 -19.62 18.63 6.33
CA ALA A 56 -18.50 17.70 6.23
C ALA A 56 -17.72 17.78 4.91
N PHE A 57 -18.19 18.55 3.92
CA PHE A 57 -17.50 18.65 2.63
C PHE A 57 -16.06 19.19 2.69
N PRO A 58 -15.69 20.15 3.58
CA PRO A 58 -14.30 20.58 3.70
C PRO A 58 -13.33 19.45 4.02
N GLU A 59 -13.74 18.50 4.85
CA GLU A 59 -12.94 17.32 5.20
C GLU A 59 -12.75 16.41 3.98
N LEU A 60 -13.83 16.15 3.24
CA LEU A 60 -13.77 15.39 1.98
C LEU A 60 -12.84 16.06 0.95
N TYR A 61 -12.96 17.38 0.80
CA TYR A 61 -12.10 18.17 -0.10
C TYR A 61 -10.63 18.10 0.32
N ALA A 62 -10.34 18.20 1.62
CA ALA A 62 -8.99 18.07 2.14
C ALA A 62 -8.41 16.67 1.87
N CYS A 63 -9.18 15.60 2.09
CA CYS A 63 -8.77 14.23 1.76
C CYS A 63 -8.56 14.02 0.25
N ALA A 64 -9.42 14.59 -0.59
CA ALA A 64 -9.26 14.51 -2.05
C ALA A 64 -8.01 15.26 -2.54
N THR A 65 -7.71 16.42 -1.94
CA THR A 65 -6.47 17.15 -2.22
C THR A 65 -5.24 16.37 -1.76
N ASP A 66 -5.31 15.79 -0.56
CA ASP A 66 -4.28 14.93 0.02
C ASP A 66 -4.01 13.68 -0.84
N TRP A 67 -5.08 13.14 -1.44
CA TRP A 67 -4.98 12.05 -2.39
C TRP A 67 -4.08 12.40 -3.57
N GLN A 68 -4.37 13.51 -4.26
CA GLN A 68 -3.61 13.95 -5.43
C GLN A 68 -2.16 14.28 -5.11
N GLN A 69 -1.94 14.97 -3.98
CA GLN A 69 -0.64 15.53 -3.65
C GLN A 69 0.31 14.54 -2.97
N ARG A 70 -0.23 13.58 -2.21
CA ARG A 70 0.60 12.68 -1.39
C ARG A 70 0.24 11.22 -1.56
N THR A 71 -1.03 10.84 -1.41
CA THR A 71 -1.41 9.42 -1.36
C THR A 71 -1.12 8.70 -2.69
N PHE A 72 -1.54 9.28 -3.80
CA PHE A 72 -1.33 8.70 -5.13
C PHE A 72 0.15 8.66 -5.54
N PRO A 73 0.93 9.77 -5.39
CA PRO A 73 2.39 9.71 -5.56
C PRO A 73 3.07 8.65 -4.68
N ASN A 74 2.66 8.51 -3.43
CA ASN A 74 3.23 7.51 -2.52
C ASN A 74 2.94 6.08 -2.95
N MET A 75 1.78 5.79 -3.55
CA MET A 75 1.50 4.47 -4.12
C MET A 75 2.46 4.13 -5.28
N ILE A 76 2.76 5.13 -6.13
CA ILE A 76 3.74 4.98 -7.20
C ILE A 76 5.15 4.77 -6.61
N HIS A 77 5.51 5.53 -5.58
CA HIS A 77 6.78 5.35 -4.87
C HIS A 77 6.90 3.95 -4.25
N LEU A 78 5.84 3.45 -3.62
CA LEU A 78 5.81 2.11 -3.04
C LEU A 78 6.01 1.03 -4.11
N ALA A 79 5.36 1.17 -5.26
CA ALA A 79 5.56 0.25 -6.38
C ALA A 79 7.01 0.27 -6.91
N LYS A 80 7.60 1.47 -7.06
CA LYS A 80 9.02 1.60 -7.42
C LYS A 80 9.96 1.01 -6.38
N ALA A 81 9.63 1.15 -5.10
CA ALA A 81 10.41 0.57 -4.00
C ALA A 81 10.34 -0.97 -4.02
N ILE A 82 9.16 -1.54 -4.26
CA ILE A 82 9.00 -3.00 -4.45
C ILE A 82 9.79 -3.49 -5.68
N TYR A 83 9.76 -2.74 -6.79
CA TYR A 83 10.58 -3.05 -7.95
C TYR A 83 12.09 -3.02 -7.65
N LYS A 84 12.57 -1.95 -7.00
CA LYS A 84 13.99 -1.83 -6.56
C LYS A 84 14.35 -2.99 -5.65
N TYR A 85 13.52 -3.28 -4.65
CA TYR A 85 13.77 -4.35 -3.70
C TYR A 85 13.90 -5.69 -4.41
N GLY A 86 12.97 -6.04 -5.30
CA GLY A 86 13.00 -7.34 -5.98
C GLY A 86 14.06 -7.49 -7.08
N THR A 87 14.54 -6.39 -7.69
CA THR A 87 15.52 -6.46 -8.80
C THR A 87 16.96 -6.14 -8.40
N ALA A 88 17.16 -5.26 -7.43
CA ALA A 88 18.46 -4.82 -6.97
C ALA A 88 18.77 -5.39 -5.59
N ASP A 89 17.98 -5.04 -4.57
CA ASP A 89 18.33 -5.32 -3.18
C ASP A 89 18.34 -6.83 -2.90
N VAL A 90 17.25 -7.54 -3.23
CA VAL A 90 17.16 -9.00 -3.07
C VAL A 90 18.25 -9.69 -3.87
N LYS A 91 18.42 -9.36 -5.15
CA LYS A 91 19.41 -10.02 -6.00
C LYS A 91 20.83 -9.89 -5.45
N GLU A 92 21.21 -8.69 -5.01
CA GLU A 92 22.55 -8.42 -4.49
C GLU A 92 22.73 -8.98 -3.07
N GLN A 93 21.84 -8.65 -2.14
CA GLN A 93 21.99 -9.02 -0.75
C GLN A 93 21.77 -10.52 -0.52
N TYR A 94 20.86 -11.17 -1.26
CA TYR A 94 20.61 -12.60 -1.10
C TYR A 94 21.75 -13.43 -1.68
N ALA A 95 22.41 -12.95 -2.74
CA ALA A 95 23.63 -13.58 -3.24
C ALA A 95 24.75 -13.54 -2.19
N LYS A 96 24.91 -12.41 -1.48
CA LYS A 96 25.88 -12.32 -0.37
C LYS A 96 25.50 -13.19 0.81
N LEU A 97 24.22 -13.24 1.16
CA LEU A 97 23.70 -14.13 2.20
C LEU A 97 23.99 -15.60 1.85
N LYS A 98 23.75 -15.99 0.60
CA LYS A 98 24.10 -17.32 0.09
C LYS A 98 25.59 -17.62 0.18
N GLN A 99 26.46 -16.65 -0.12
CA GLN A 99 27.91 -16.83 0.02
C GLN A 99 28.31 -17.07 1.48
N ILE A 100 27.69 -16.37 2.43
CA ILE A 100 27.92 -16.60 3.86
C ILE A 100 27.45 -18.00 4.26
N VAL A 101 26.24 -18.39 3.85
CA VAL A 101 25.68 -19.73 4.06
C VAL A 101 26.64 -20.80 3.55
N ASP A 102 27.01 -20.73 2.26
CA ASP A 102 27.90 -21.70 1.63
C ASP A 102 29.27 -21.74 2.35
N ALA A 103 29.78 -20.61 2.81
CA ALA A 103 31.05 -20.57 3.53
C ALA A 103 30.97 -21.25 4.90
N LEU A 104 29.85 -21.11 5.62
CA LEU A 104 29.60 -21.78 6.89
C LEU A 104 29.44 -23.29 6.69
N ASP A 105 28.70 -23.72 5.66
CA ASP A 105 28.51 -25.14 5.31
C ASP A 105 29.84 -25.83 4.97
N ASN A 106 30.80 -25.08 4.44
CA ASN A 106 32.15 -25.57 4.13
C ASN A 106 33.14 -25.46 5.31
N GLY A 107 32.65 -25.36 6.55
CA GLY A 107 33.47 -25.33 7.76
C GLY A 107 34.02 -23.95 8.13
N GLY A 108 33.47 -22.89 7.55
CA GLY A 108 33.78 -21.51 7.91
C GLY A 108 33.42 -21.19 9.36
N SER A 109 34.19 -20.31 9.99
CA SER A 109 33.90 -19.88 11.37
C SER A 109 32.73 -18.89 11.40
N VAL A 110 31.70 -19.19 12.19
CA VAL A 110 30.57 -18.28 12.47
C VAL A 110 31.06 -16.89 12.88
N ALA A 111 32.07 -16.82 13.76
CA ALA A 111 32.61 -15.55 14.25
C ALA A 111 33.23 -14.67 13.13
N ALA A 112 33.74 -15.29 12.05
CA ALA A 112 34.33 -14.57 10.94
C ALA A 112 33.27 -13.92 10.03
N TYR A 113 32.12 -14.58 9.87
CA TYR A 113 31.05 -14.11 8.96
C TYR A 113 29.94 -13.32 9.67
N MET A 114 29.83 -13.43 10.99
CA MET A 114 28.78 -12.75 11.77
C MET A 114 28.67 -11.25 11.49
N PRO A 115 29.76 -10.46 11.45
CA PRO A 115 29.64 -9.02 11.18
C PRO A 115 29.03 -8.71 9.80
N GLN A 116 29.39 -9.50 8.78
CA GLN A 116 28.85 -9.34 7.43
C GLN A 116 27.38 -9.77 7.38
N PHE A 117 27.05 -10.86 8.05
CA PHE A 117 25.68 -11.34 8.16
C PHE A 117 24.77 -10.30 8.83
N THR A 118 25.16 -9.79 10.00
CA THR A 118 24.41 -8.73 10.70
C THR A 118 24.22 -7.51 9.81
N GLN A 119 25.28 -7.05 9.13
CA GLN A 119 25.19 -5.91 8.22
C GLN A 119 24.17 -6.15 7.07
N LEU A 120 24.12 -7.36 6.52
CA LEU A 120 23.16 -7.71 5.46
C LEU A 120 21.72 -7.72 5.98
N ILE A 121 21.49 -8.35 7.13
CA ILE A 121 20.15 -8.42 7.74
C ILE A 121 19.67 -7.02 8.13
N ASP A 122 20.54 -6.18 8.70
CA ASP A 122 20.20 -4.79 9.05
C ASP A 122 19.83 -3.98 7.81
N ALA A 123 20.59 -4.11 6.71
CA ALA A 123 20.30 -3.41 5.46
C ALA A 123 18.94 -3.85 4.86
N LEU A 124 18.66 -5.16 4.84
CA LEU A 124 17.37 -5.69 4.38
C LEU A 124 16.22 -5.22 5.27
N THR A 125 16.42 -5.26 6.58
CA THR A 125 15.41 -4.85 7.57
C THR A 125 15.08 -3.37 7.44
N ALA A 126 16.08 -2.50 7.22
CA ALA A 126 15.85 -1.06 7.04
C ALA A 126 14.95 -0.76 5.83
N GLU A 127 15.18 -1.42 4.69
CA GLU A 127 14.35 -1.27 3.48
C GLU A 127 12.93 -1.81 3.70
N VAL A 128 12.81 -2.97 4.35
CA VAL A 128 11.51 -3.57 4.70
C VAL A 128 10.68 -2.65 5.61
N VAL A 129 11.30 -2.08 6.65
CA VAL A 129 10.65 -1.13 7.57
C VAL A 129 10.21 0.14 6.85
N ALA A 130 11.03 0.68 5.95
CA ALA A 130 10.67 1.84 5.16
C ALA A 130 9.45 1.57 4.26
N ASN A 131 9.41 0.42 3.60
CA ASN A 131 8.30 0.02 2.74
C ASN A 131 7.01 -0.29 3.52
N GLU A 132 7.12 -0.95 4.68
CA GLU A 132 6.00 -1.17 5.61
C GLU A 132 5.38 0.17 6.06
N SER A 133 6.22 1.11 6.48
CA SER A 133 5.79 2.44 6.95
C SER A 133 5.09 3.24 5.84
N LEU A 134 5.63 3.18 4.61
CA LEU A 134 5.01 3.81 3.45
C LEU A 134 3.64 3.19 3.15
N ALA A 135 3.53 1.86 3.15
CA ALA A 135 2.26 1.15 2.96
C ALA A 135 1.24 1.49 4.06
N ALA A 136 1.67 1.58 5.32
CA ALA A 136 0.82 2.00 6.43
C ALA A 136 0.28 3.44 6.24
N THR A 137 1.16 4.37 5.86
CA THR A 137 0.79 5.77 5.59
C THR A 137 -0.29 5.87 4.50
N ILE A 138 -0.14 5.09 3.42
CA ILE A 138 -1.13 5.05 2.34
C ILE A 138 -2.45 4.44 2.83
N ALA A 139 -2.41 3.32 3.55
CA ALA A 139 -3.61 2.67 4.08
C ALA A 139 -4.41 3.62 4.98
N ASP A 140 -3.74 4.33 5.88
CA ASP A 140 -4.38 5.30 6.77
C ASP A 140 -5.02 6.44 5.98
N ALA A 141 -4.35 6.95 4.94
CA ALA A 141 -4.91 7.98 4.08
C ALA A 141 -6.17 7.51 3.33
N VAL A 142 -6.17 6.27 2.81
CA VAL A 142 -7.33 5.65 2.17
C VAL A 142 -8.51 5.52 3.15
N VAL A 143 -8.24 5.06 4.39
CA VAL A 143 -9.27 4.94 5.43
C VAL A 143 -9.86 6.30 5.82
N ARG A 144 -9.01 7.32 6.03
CA ARG A 144 -9.48 8.69 6.29
C ARG A 144 -10.38 9.19 5.16
N PHE A 145 -9.98 8.95 3.92
CA PHE A 145 -10.75 9.40 2.77
C PHE A 145 -12.11 8.69 2.67
N ALA A 146 -12.13 7.36 2.87
CA ALA A 146 -13.37 6.59 2.92
C ALA A 146 -14.33 7.08 4.02
N ASN A 147 -13.79 7.38 5.21
CA ASN A 147 -14.57 7.92 6.33
C ASN A 147 -15.15 9.31 6.00
N ALA A 148 -14.38 10.18 5.35
CA ALA A 148 -14.86 11.49 4.91
C ALA A 148 -16.00 11.38 3.89
N ILE A 149 -15.90 10.43 2.94
CA ILE A 149 -16.95 10.13 1.96
C ILE A 149 -18.23 9.66 2.67
N ASP A 150 -18.11 8.71 3.59
CA ASP A 150 -19.25 8.17 4.32
C ASP A 150 -19.94 9.24 5.19
N LYS A 151 -19.16 10.10 5.85
CA LYS A 151 -19.68 11.23 6.62
C LYS A 151 -20.48 12.21 5.76
N VAL A 152 -19.95 12.58 4.59
CA VAL A 152 -20.68 13.43 3.62
C VAL A 152 -21.95 12.72 3.15
N LYS A 153 -21.88 11.44 2.78
CA LYS A 153 -23.04 10.66 2.35
C LYS A 153 -24.16 10.67 3.39
N ARG A 154 -23.85 10.44 4.67
CA ARG A 154 -24.83 10.50 5.76
C ARG A 154 -25.49 11.87 5.88
N GLN A 155 -24.73 12.95 5.81
CA GLN A 155 -25.28 14.32 5.85
C GLN A 155 -26.21 14.60 4.67
N VAL A 156 -25.83 14.17 3.46
CA VAL A 156 -26.68 14.32 2.27
C VAL A 156 -27.98 13.53 2.41
N THR A 157 -27.93 12.30 2.93
CA THR A 157 -29.14 11.50 3.18
C THR A 157 -30.04 12.15 4.23
N GLN A 158 -29.48 12.70 5.31
CA GLN A 158 -30.23 13.42 6.35
C GLN A 158 -30.89 14.70 5.80
N ALA A 159 -30.17 15.46 4.96
CA ALA A 159 -30.71 16.61 4.27
C ALA A 159 -31.86 16.20 3.32
N ALA A 160 -31.68 15.14 2.54
CA ALA A 160 -32.72 14.66 1.61
C ALA A 160 -33.99 14.16 2.33
N GLY A 161 -33.84 13.52 3.49
CA GLY A 161 -34.96 13.03 4.31
C GLY A 161 -35.71 14.13 5.08
N SER A 162 -35.08 15.29 5.31
CA SER A 162 -35.75 16.46 5.84
C SER A 162 -36.46 17.22 4.71
N ASN A 163 -37.80 17.24 4.73
CA ASN A 163 -38.66 17.90 3.71
C ASN A 163 -38.28 19.36 3.39
N VAL A 164 -37.51 20.01 4.26
CA VAL A 164 -37.01 21.39 4.11
C VAL A 164 -35.90 21.47 3.05
N SER A 165 -35.02 20.48 2.95
CA SER A 165 -33.83 20.55 2.07
C SER A 165 -34.13 20.13 0.63
N ALA A 166 -35.09 19.21 0.43
CA ALA A 166 -35.53 18.81 -0.90
C ALA A 166 -36.22 19.96 -1.67
N ARG A 167 -36.92 20.86 -0.96
CA ARG A 167 -37.51 22.07 -1.54
C ARG A 167 -36.47 23.13 -1.87
N SER A 168 -35.52 23.40 -0.97
CA SER A 168 -34.46 24.40 -1.22
C SER A 168 -33.49 23.95 -2.31
N LEU A 169 -33.13 22.65 -2.38
CA LEU A 169 -32.31 22.11 -3.46
C LEU A 169 -33.02 22.13 -4.83
N ARG A 170 -34.35 21.90 -4.88
CA ARG A 170 -35.14 21.96 -6.12
C ARG A 170 -35.42 23.40 -6.57
N ALA A 171 -35.67 24.33 -5.65
CA ALA A 171 -35.97 25.72 -5.96
C ALA A 171 -34.76 26.48 -6.54
N SER A 172 -33.54 26.01 -6.29
CA SER A 172 -32.29 26.56 -6.83
C SER A 172 -31.67 25.72 -7.95
N TYR A 173 -32.42 24.80 -8.56
CA TYR A 173 -31.87 23.87 -9.55
C TYR A 173 -31.66 24.55 -10.91
N ASP A 174 -30.54 25.25 -11.02
CA ASP A 174 -29.87 25.54 -12.29
C ASP A 174 -28.84 24.41 -12.53
N PRO A 175 -29.00 23.56 -13.56
CA PRO A 175 -28.07 22.47 -13.88
C PRO A 175 -26.63 22.93 -14.17
N GLY A 176 -26.44 24.20 -14.55
CA GLY A 176 -25.14 24.85 -14.73
C GLY A 176 -24.69 25.69 -13.52
N GLY A 177 -25.57 25.90 -12.54
CA GLY A 177 -25.31 26.67 -11.34
C GLY A 177 -24.60 25.87 -10.25
N GLN A 178 -24.28 26.55 -9.14
CA GLN A 178 -23.53 25.95 -8.03
C GLN A 178 -24.21 24.69 -7.46
N ALA A 179 -25.54 24.69 -7.37
CA ALA A 179 -26.34 23.55 -6.90
C ALA A 179 -26.19 22.32 -7.82
N GLY A 180 -26.17 22.52 -9.14
CA GLY A 180 -25.97 21.45 -10.12
C GLY A 180 -24.59 20.79 -9.99
N GLU A 181 -23.53 21.60 -9.82
CA GLU A 181 -22.17 21.09 -9.64
C GLU A 181 -22.02 20.31 -8.31
N VAL A 182 -22.62 20.80 -7.22
CA VAL A 182 -22.69 20.05 -5.95
C VAL A 182 -23.41 18.71 -6.14
N ALA A 183 -24.59 18.71 -6.76
CA ALA A 183 -25.37 17.49 -6.96
C ALA A 183 -24.60 16.44 -7.79
N LYS A 184 -23.91 16.87 -8.86
CA LYS A 184 -23.05 16.00 -9.66
C LYS A 184 -21.96 15.36 -8.81
N ALA A 185 -21.20 16.15 -8.04
CA ALA A 185 -20.12 15.62 -7.20
C ALA A 185 -20.64 14.62 -6.14
N LEU A 186 -21.76 14.94 -5.50
CA LEU A 186 -22.36 14.08 -4.48
C LEU A 186 -22.91 12.76 -5.05
N ALA A 187 -23.39 12.76 -6.29
CA ALA A 187 -23.87 11.56 -6.96
C ALA A 187 -22.76 10.52 -7.23
N LEU A 188 -21.49 10.94 -7.24
CA LEU A 188 -20.35 10.06 -7.48
C LEU A 188 -19.86 9.34 -6.21
N LEU A 189 -20.25 9.81 -5.02
CA LEU A 189 -19.75 9.30 -3.75
C LEU A 189 -19.98 7.79 -3.53
N PRO A 190 -21.14 7.20 -3.89
CA PRO A 190 -21.33 5.76 -3.73
C PRO A 190 -20.35 4.95 -4.60
N GLY A 191 -20.12 5.39 -5.84
CA GLY A 191 -19.17 4.75 -6.75
C GLY A 191 -17.75 4.84 -6.21
N LEU A 192 -17.33 6.04 -5.79
CA LEU A 192 -16.00 6.26 -5.21
C LEU A 192 -15.79 5.42 -3.94
N LEU A 193 -16.76 5.39 -3.01
CA LEU A 193 -16.63 4.60 -1.79
C LEU A 193 -16.49 3.11 -2.10
N ASN A 194 -17.28 2.59 -3.03
CA ASN A 194 -17.20 1.21 -3.48
C ASN A 194 -15.85 0.89 -4.13
N SER A 195 -15.34 1.81 -4.97
CA SER A 195 -14.03 1.68 -5.61
C SER A 195 -12.90 1.70 -4.59
N LEU A 196 -12.94 2.54 -3.56
CA LEU A 196 -11.87 2.63 -2.53
C LEU A 196 -11.85 1.43 -1.57
N MET A 197 -13.02 0.98 -1.12
CA MET A 197 -13.12 -0.01 -0.04
C MET A 197 -12.87 -1.44 -0.53
N ASN A 198 -13.29 -1.79 -1.74
CA ASN A 198 -13.25 -3.18 -2.18
C ASN A 198 -11.94 -3.59 -2.84
N SER A 199 -11.11 -2.65 -3.28
CA SER A 199 -9.94 -2.98 -4.09
C SER A 199 -8.64 -2.32 -3.56
N PRO A 200 -8.44 -0.99 -3.61
CA PRO A 200 -7.26 -0.31 -3.09
C PRO A 200 -6.86 -0.68 -1.66
N LEU A 201 -7.78 -0.53 -0.71
CA LEU A 201 -7.45 -0.66 0.71
C LEU A 201 -6.96 -2.07 1.07
N ALA A 202 -7.70 -3.09 0.62
CA ALA A 202 -7.35 -4.49 0.88
C ALA A 202 -5.99 -4.85 0.28
N LYS A 203 -5.66 -4.33 -0.90
CA LYS A 203 -4.35 -4.58 -1.55
C LYS A 203 -3.20 -3.86 -0.85
N ILE A 204 -3.39 -2.62 -0.41
CA ILE A 204 -2.35 -1.90 0.36
C ILE A 204 -2.14 -2.57 1.73
N GLN A 205 -3.20 -3.02 2.38
CA GLN A 205 -3.10 -3.79 3.63
C GLN A 205 -2.39 -5.13 3.41
N LEU A 206 -2.61 -5.80 2.28
CA LEU A 206 -1.86 -7.00 1.90
C LEU A 206 -0.36 -6.70 1.77
N ILE A 207 0.01 -5.62 1.06
CA ILE A 207 1.41 -5.17 0.95
C ILE A 207 2.02 -4.92 2.34
N ARG A 208 1.31 -4.17 3.19
CA ARG A 208 1.77 -3.89 4.56
C ARG A 208 1.98 -5.18 5.36
N GLY A 209 1.02 -6.10 5.31
CA GLY A 209 1.10 -7.39 6.01
C GLY A 209 2.27 -8.23 5.53
N SER A 210 2.53 -8.27 4.22
CA SER A 210 3.69 -8.96 3.66
C SER A 210 5.01 -8.37 4.15
N TRP A 211 5.16 -7.05 4.16
CA TRP A 211 6.37 -6.42 4.73
C TRP A 211 6.53 -6.68 6.22
N THR A 212 5.43 -6.70 6.97
CA THR A 212 5.44 -7.06 8.40
C THR A 212 5.98 -8.47 8.60
N ALA A 213 5.48 -9.44 7.83
CA ALA A 213 5.93 -10.83 7.89
C ALA A 213 7.43 -10.97 7.54
N ILE A 214 7.89 -10.30 6.48
CA ILE A 214 9.32 -10.32 6.10
C ILE A 214 10.19 -9.73 7.21
N LYS A 215 9.75 -8.63 7.85
CA LYS A 215 10.47 -8.02 8.98
C LYS A 215 10.60 -8.99 10.15
N GLU A 216 9.52 -9.69 10.49
CA GLU A 216 9.49 -10.69 11.55
C GLU A 216 10.41 -11.87 11.22
N ASP A 217 10.40 -12.34 9.97
CA ASP A 217 11.28 -13.41 9.49
C ASP A 217 12.76 -12.99 9.57
N LEU A 218 13.12 -11.78 9.13
CA LEU A 218 14.48 -11.25 9.22
C LEU A 218 14.94 -11.12 10.68
N ALA A 219 14.05 -10.70 11.59
CA ALA A 219 14.36 -10.62 13.01
C ALA A 219 14.59 -12.02 13.62
N ALA A 220 13.75 -13.00 13.28
CA ALA A 220 13.91 -14.37 13.73
C ALA A 220 15.21 -15.00 13.21
N ILE A 221 15.56 -14.71 11.95
CA ILE A 221 16.84 -15.11 11.35
C ILE A 221 18.01 -14.48 12.14
N ALA A 222 17.96 -13.18 12.46
CA ALA A 222 19.00 -12.51 13.23
C ALA A 222 19.16 -13.10 14.65
N GLU A 223 18.05 -13.36 15.34
CA GLU A 223 18.03 -13.95 16.69
C GLU A 223 18.63 -15.36 16.69
N ALA A 224 18.22 -16.21 15.74
CA ALA A 224 18.76 -17.56 15.60
C ALA A 224 20.29 -17.59 15.40
N TYR A 225 20.85 -16.56 14.73
CA TYR A 225 22.30 -16.42 14.58
C TYR A 225 22.98 -15.90 15.86
N ALA A 226 22.34 -15.00 16.59
CA ALA A 226 22.88 -14.43 17.83
C ALA A 226 22.97 -15.46 18.96
N ASP A 227 22.04 -16.41 19.03
CA ASP A 227 21.95 -17.44 20.10
C ASP A 227 22.96 -18.60 19.97
N GLY A 228 23.86 -18.52 18.99
CA GLY A 228 24.82 -19.58 18.71
C GLY A 228 24.29 -20.46 17.60
N PHE A 229 24.51 -19.99 16.37
CA PHE A 229 24.19 -20.71 15.14
C PHE A 229 24.81 -22.12 15.12
N ASP A 230 23.98 -23.13 14.96
CA ASP A 230 24.41 -24.50 14.70
C ASP A 230 24.66 -24.67 13.18
N PRO A 231 25.92 -24.86 12.73
CA PRO A 231 26.23 -25.04 11.31
C PRO A 231 25.65 -26.32 10.72
N GLU A 232 25.23 -27.29 11.54
CA GLU A 232 24.53 -28.48 11.07
C GLU A 232 23.01 -28.26 10.94
N SER A 233 22.51 -27.06 11.29
CA SER A 233 21.09 -26.75 11.22
C SER A 233 20.59 -26.76 9.77
N PRO A 234 19.53 -27.52 9.44
CA PRO A 234 18.94 -27.54 8.09
C PRO A 234 18.37 -26.18 7.68
N PHE A 235 18.21 -25.27 8.64
CA PHE A 235 17.70 -23.92 8.49
C PHE A 235 18.28 -23.16 7.28
N LEU A 236 19.58 -23.23 7.03
CA LEU A 236 20.19 -22.47 5.91
C LEU A 236 19.74 -22.98 4.54
N THR A 237 19.56 -24.30 4.42
CA THR A 237 19.01 -24.92 3.21
C THR A 237 17.52 -24.60 3.07
N GLU A 238 16.81 -24.46 4.19
CA GLU A 238 15.38 -24.18 4.24
C GLU A 238 15.01 -22.72 3.95
N LEU A 239 15.95 -21.77 4.02
CA LEU A 239 15.71 -20.35 3.70
C LEU A 239 15.20 -20.11 2.27
N GLY A 240 15.39 -21.07 1.36
CA GLY A 240 14.80 -21.05 0.02
C GLY A 240 15.24 -19.84 -0.81
N ILE A 241 16.49 -19.39 -0.65
CA ILE A 241 17.01 -18.12 -1.19
C ILE A 241 16.74 -17.98 -2.70
N GLU A 242 17.03 -19.00 -3.50
CA GLU A 242 16.85 -18.97 -4.96
C GLU A 242 15.37 -18.86 -5.37
N LEU A 243 14.49 -19.56 -4.64
CA LEU A 243 13.05 -19.46 -4.84
C LEU A 243 12.56 -18.05 -4.48
N ALA A 244 13.05 -17.50 -3.35
CA ALA A 244 12.70 -16.16 -2.92
C ALA A 244 13.14 -15.10 -3.94
N ILE A 245 14.36 -15.19 -4.49
CA ILE A 245 14.84 -14.31 -5.58
C ILE A 245 13.87 -14.36 -6.77
N THR A 246 13.51 -15.55 -7.21
CA THR A 246 12.61 -15.74 -8.36
C THR A 246 11.23 -15.12 -8.11
N GLN A 247 10.65 -15.35 -6.93
CA GLN A 247 9.36 -14.79 -6.56
C GLN A 247 9.41 -13.26 -6.46
N TRP A 248 10.47 -12.69 -5.90
CA TRP A 248 10.65 -11.25 -5.82
C TRP A 248 10.78 -10.58 -7.19
N GLN A 249 11.48 -11.22 -8.14
CA GLN A 249 11.58 -10.72 -9.52
C GLN A 249 10.22 -10.70 -10.22
N GLN A 250 9.38 -11.71 -9.99
CA GLN A 250 8.01 -11.73 -10.50
C GLN A 250 7.20 -10.54 -9.95
N VAL A 251 7.19 -10.38 -8.62
CA VAL A 251 6.48 -9.27 -7.95
C VAL A 251 7.01 -7.91 -8.40
N ALA A 252 8.32 -7.79 -8.64
CA ALA A 252 8.93 -6.58 -9.17
C ALA A 252 8.44 -6.24 -10.58
N GLY A 253 8.29 -7.24 -11.47
CA GLY A 253 7.75 -7.03 -12.81
C GLY A 253 6.34 -6.45 -12.78
N GLU A 254 5.48 -6.96 -11.90
CA GLU A 254 4.12 -6.44 -11.71
C GLU A 254 4.13 -5.01 -11.15
N ALA A 255 4.99 -4.72 -10.17
CA ALA A 255 5.14 -3.41 -9.58
C ALA A 255 5.63 -2.37 -10.61
N GLN A 256 6.56 -2.76 -11.48
CA GLN A 256 7.06 -1.91 -12.57
C GLN A 256 5.96 -1.60 -13.59
N ALA A 257 5.19 -2.62 -13.99
CA ALA A 257 4.08 -2.45 -14.92
C ALA A 257 3.04 -1.46 -14.36
N PHE A 258 2.69 -1.59 -13.07
CA PHE A 258 1.82 -0.64 -12.40
C PHE A 258 2.40 0.79 -12.42
N ALA A 259 3.66 0.96 -12.02
CA ALA A 259 4.31 2.28 -11.97
C ALA A 259 4.45 2.94 -13.35
N GLY A 260 4.63 2.16 -14.42
CA GLY A 260 4.74 2.65 -15.79
C GLY A 260 3.40 3.05 -16.42
N ASN A 261 2.35 2.28 -16.19
CA ASN A 261 1.04 2.48 -16.82
C ASN A 261 0.22 3.62 -16.21
N VAL A 262 0.51 4.01 -14.97
CA VAL A 262 -0.22 5.07 -14.26
C VAL A 262 -0.02 6.47 -14.89
N TRP A 263 1.02 6.66 -15.71
CA TRP A 263 1.35 7.96 -16.33
C TRP A 263 1.18 8.02 -17.85
N SER A 264 0.80 6.90 -18.48
CA SER A 264 0.56 6.81 -19.94
C SER A 264 -0.90 7.11 -20.27
#